data_AF-A0A0P7YMW2-F1
#
_entry.id   AF-A0A0P7YMW2-F1
#
_cell.length_a   1.000
_cell.length_b   1.000
_cell.length_c   1.000
_cell.angle_alpha   90.00
_cell.angle_beta   90.00
_cell.angle_gamma   90.00
#
_symmetry.space_group_name_H-M   'P 1'
#
loop_
_entity.id
_entity.type
_entity.pdbx_description
1 polymer ?
#
loop_
_entity_poly.entity_id
_entity_poly.type
_entity_poly.pdbx_seq_one_letter_code
_entity_poly.pdbx_strand_id
1 'polypeptide(L)'
;MSSGLKNLKQAEIFSLLAMMFLLMIGYDKVARGTIPPGQPVGNGPLFPPSIPIPSDDLSFETAKALPKGGPASLKDYIEKNVVPIIEQQLKDYDVDMIEVVGHADGTSLPLSSRGNLDSDLLNQLARSDLQTLSFDAMVKKFGELQAGSNTDLGLIRALIVVKTLEDLRREGKCDCNVAAFRAYSAGQLYLPGAEPLAALPDQSSNESRRRIEIRFTKWNP
;
A
#
# COMPACT_ATOMS: atom_id res chain seq x y z
N MET A 1 24.63 -41.59 15.25
CA MET A 1 24.20 -40.21 15.53
C MET A 1 23.85 -40.10 17.00
N SER A 2 24.56 -39.18 17.65
CA SER A 2 24.50 -38.65 19.02
C SER A 2 24.36 -39.62 20.21
N SER A 3 25.50 -40.10 20.69
CA SER A 3 25.71 -40.62 22.06
C SER A 3 25.88 -39.51 23.10
N GLY A 4 25.65 -38.24 22.74
CA GLY A 4 25.89 -37.06 23.58
C GLY A 4 24.76 -36.72 24.57
N LEU A 5 23.54 -37.25 24.38
CA LEU A 5 22.41 -36.94 25.27
C LEU A 5 22.30 -37.84 26.51
N LYS A 6 23.04 -38.96 26.57
CA LYS A 6 22.82 -39.99 27.61
C LYS A 6 23.53 -39.71 28.95
N ASN A 7 24.35 -38.66 29.04
CA ASN A 7 25.15 -38.36 30.23
C ASN A 7 24.93 -36.94 30.80
N LEU A 8 23.86 -36.23 30.40
CA LEU A 8 23.53 -34.99 31.10
C LEU A 8 22.93 -35.33 32.46
N LYS A 9 23.52 -34.77 33.52
CA LYS A 9 22.91 -34.85 34.85
C LYS A 9 21.56 -34.14 34.80
N GLN A 10 20.59 -34.62 35.57
CA GLN A 10 19.22 -34.09 35.57
C GLN A 10 19.17 -32.55 35.69
N ALA A 11 20.09 -31.95 36.45
CA ALA A 11 20.24 -30.49 36.58
C ALA A 11 20.66 -29.77 35.27
N GLU A 12 21.48 -30.39 34.44
CA GLU A 12 21.91 -29.81 33.15
C GLU A 12 20.77 -29.83 32.13
N ILE A 13 19.91 -30.86 32.18
CA ILE A 13 18.69 -30.93 31.37
C ILE A 13 17.72 -29.81 31.75
N PHE A 14 17.53 -29.56 33.06
CA PHE A 14 16.70 -28.45 33.53
C PHE A 14 17.27 -27.08 33.15
N SER A 15 18.60 -26.91 33.21
CA SER A 15 19.26 -25.67 32.78
C SER A 15 19.09 -25.41 31.27
N LEU A 16 19.19 -26.46 30.46
CA LEU A 16 18.99 -26.34 29.01
C LEU A 16 17.55 -26.00 28.66
N LEU A 17 16.57 -26.63 29.32
CA LEU A 17 15.14 -26.34 29.16
C LEU A 17 14.80 -24.91 29.60
N ALA A 18 15.36 -24.45 30.73
CA ALA A 18 15.17 -23.07 31.20
C ALA A 18 15.75 -22.05 30.21
N MET A 19 16.91 -22.34 29.62
CA MET A 19 17.53 -21.46 28.62
C MET A 19 16.72 -21.42 27.31
N MET A 20 16.18 -22.55 26.86
CA MET A 20 15.25 -22.59 25.72
C MET A 20 13.95 -21.84 26.02
N PHE A 21 13.43 -21.92 27.24
CA PHE A 21 12.23 -21.18 27.65
C PHE A 21 12.48 -19.67 27.71
N LEU A 22 13.65 -19.24 28.21
CA LEU A 22 14.07 -17.84 28.21
C LEU A 22 14.31 -17.31 26.80
N LEU A 23 14.85 -18.11 25.89
CA LEU A 23 14.98 -17.77 24.47
C LEU A 23 13.62 -17.64 23.79
N MET A 24 12.64 -18.50 24.13
CA MET A 24 11.27 -18.40 23.64
C MET A 24 10.56 -17.13 24.14
N ILE A 25 10.70 -16.79 25.43
CA ILE A 25 10.17 -15.52 25.99
C ILE A 25 10.88 -14.31 25.38
N GLY A 26 12.20 -14.39 25.16
CA GLY A 26 12.99 -13.34 24.51
C GLY A 26 12.57 -13.11 23.07
N TYR A 27 12.27 -14.18 22.32
CA TYR A 27 11.75 -14.11 20.95
C TYR A 27 10.36 -13.48 20.92
N ASP A 28 9.49 -13.84 21.88
CA ASP A 28 8.13 -13.30 21.99
C ASP A 28 8.13 -11.81 22.38
N LYS A 29 9.16 -11.33 23.12
CA LYS A 29 9.35 -9.90 23.43
C LYS A 29 10.00 -9.09 22.32
N VAL A 30 10.93 -9.67 21.55
CA VAL A 30 11.55 -8.98 20.40
C VAL A 30 10.58 -8.92 19.20
N ALA A 31 9.71 -9.92 19.04
CA ALA A 31 8.62 -9.88 18.07
C ALA A 31 7.47 -8.93 18.46
N ARG A 32 7.38 -8.55 19.74
CA ARG A 32 6.40 -7.59 20.26
C ARG A 32 7.12 -6.32 20.70
N GLY A 33 7.52 -5.50 19.72
CA GLY A 33 7.78 -4.09 19.97
C GLY A 33 6.56 -3.50 20.68
N THR A 34 6.70 -3.15 21.96
CA THR A 34 5.61 -2.68 22.80
C THR A 34 5.22 -1.26 22.41
N ILE A 35 4.31 -1.15 21.46
CA ILE A 35 3.41 0.01 21.30
C ILE A 35 2.38 -0.09 22.44
N PRO A 36 2.04 1.00 23.15
CA PRO A 36 1.02 0.95 24.21
C PRO A 36 -0.31 0.47 23.62
N PRO A 37 -1.08 -0.37 24.34
CA PRO A 37 -2.35 -0.85 23.83
C PRO A 37 -3.38 0.30 23.83
N GLY A 38 -3.76 0.75 22.62
CA GLY A 38 -5.12 1.23 22.41
C GLY A 38 -6.07 0.07 22.70
N GLN A 39 -7.07 0.30 23.54
CA GLN A 39 -8.03 -0.73 23.93
C GLN A 39 -8.74 -1.29 22.68
N PRO A 40 -9.00 -2.61 22.60
CA PRO A 40 -9.74 -3.17 21.49
C PRO A 40 -11.19 -2.66 21.52
N VAL A 41 -11.59 -1.93 20.49
CA VAL A 41 -12.99 -1.62 20.22
C VAL A 41 -13.60 -2.86 19.55
N GLY A 42 -14.00 -3.84 20.37
CA GLY A 42 -14.67 -5.09 19.92
C GLY A 42 -13.75 -6.24 19.50
N ASN A 43 -14.36 -7.37 19.10
CA ASN A 43 -13.67 -8.61 18.65
C ASN A 43 -12.98 -8.47 17.27
N GLY A 44 -12.65 -7.25 16.84
CA GLY A 44 -12.04 -6.94 15.54
C GLY A 44 -10.51 -6.94 15.56
N PRO A 45 -9.86 -6.83 14.39
CA PRO A 45 -8.41 -6.69 14.31
C PRO A 45 -7.92 -5.42 15.04
N LEU A 46 -6.72 -5.47 15.62
CA LEU A 46 -6.11 -4.35 16.36
C LEU A 46 -5.72 -3.17 15.48
N PHE A 47 -5.61 -3.39 14.17
CA PHE A 47 -5.26 -2.39 13.18
C PHE A 47 -6.30 -2.37 12.07
N PRO A 48 -6.60 -1.19 11.50
CA PRO A 48 -7.48 -1.07 10.35
C PRO A 48 -6.96 -1.94 9.19
N PRO A 49 -7.76 -2.87 8.65
CA PRO A 49 -7.36 -3.64 7.47
C PRO A 49 -7.13 -2.71 6.27
N SER A 50 -6.16 -3.06 5.42
CA SER A 50 -6.00 -2.35 4.15
C SER A 50 -7.15 -2.70 3.18
N ILE A 51 -7.51 -1.74 2.34
CA ILE A 51 -8.52 -1.92 1.30
C ILE A 51 -7.79 -2.18 -0.01
N PRO A 52 -7.78 -3.43 -0.51
CA PRO A 52 -7.35 -3.68 -1.88
C PRO A 52 -8.46 -3.23 -2.82
N ILE A 53 -8.11 -2.37 -3.78
CA ILE A 53 -8.97 -2.01 -4.90
C ILE A 53 -8.40 -2.72 -6.15
N PRO A 54 -9.04 -3.80 -6.62
CA PRO A 54 -8.59 -4.52 -7.80
C PRO A 54 -8.51 -3.62 -9.04
N SER A 55 -7.59 -3.89 -9.96
CA SER A 55 -7.55 -3.15 -11.23
C SER A 55 -8.78 -3.35 -12.09
N ASP A 56 -9.57 -4.41 -11.88
CA ASP A 56 -10.70 -4.72 -12.75
C ASP A 56 -11.85 -3.75 -12.44
N ASP A 57 -12.03 -3.49 -11.16
CA ASP A 57 -12.96 -2.52 -10.59
C ASP A 57 -12.63 -1.08 -10.99
N LEU A 58 -11.34 -0.73 -11.02
CA LEU A 58 -10.88 0.55 -11.53
C LEU A 58 -10.65 0.52 -13.05
N SER A 59 -10.61 -0.64 -13.69
CA SER A 59 -10.24 -0.84 -15.10
C SER A 59 -8.91 -0.18 -15.54
N PHE A 60 -7.83 -0.21 -14.75
CA PHE A 60 -6.51 0.26 -15.23
C PHE A 60 -5.97 -0.66 -16.32
N GLU A 61 -5.78 -0.14 -17.53
CA GLU A 61 -5.19 -0.93 -18.62
C GLU A 61 -3.71 -1.25 -18.36
N THR A 62 -3.22 -2.32 -18.99
CA THR A 62 -1.80 -2.66 -19.02
C THR A 62 -0.98 -1.45 -19.48
N ALA A 63 0.08 -1.13 -18.74
CA ALA A 63 0.95 0.02 -18.99
C ALA A 63 0.26 1.40 -19.00
N LYS A 64 -0.97 1.52 -18.49
CA LYS A 64 -1.67 2.81 -18.35
C LYS A 64 -1.85 3.22 -16.90
N ALA A 65 -1.65 4.50 -16.65
CA ALA A 65 -1.91 5.10 -15.35
C ALA A 65 -3.39 5.45 -15.14
N LEU A 66 -4.16 5.55 -16.22
CA LEU A 66 -5.57 5.92 -16.19
C LEU A 66 -6.49 4.70 -16.42
N PRO A 67 -7.70 4.73 -15.85
CA PRO A 67 -8.68 3.69 -16.05
C PRO A 67 -9.39 3.79 -17.40
N LYS A 68 -9.90 2.66 -17.93
CA LYS A 68 -10.59 2.57 -19.23
C LYS A 68 -11.76 3.55 -19.39
N GLY A 69 -12.55 3.75 -18.33
CA GLY A 69 -13.69 4.67 -18.33
C GLY A 69 -13.29 6.14 -18.14
N GLY A 70 -11.99 6.42 -18.05
CA GLY A 70 -11.47 7.76 -17.85
C GLY A 70 -11.72 8.35 -16.46
N PRO A 71 -11.39 9.64 -16.27
CA PRO A 71 -11.45 10.31 -14.97
C PRO A 71 -12.81 10.18 -14.26
N ALA A 72 -13.91 10.49 -14.93
CA ALA A 72 -15.23 10.48 -14.30
C ALA A 72 -15.60 9.11 -13.71
N SER A 73 -15.30 8.03 -14.43
CA SER A 73 -15.54 6.65 -13.95
C SER A 73 -14.75 6.32 -12.69
N LEU A 74 -13.50 6.80 -12.60
CA LEU A 74 -12.64 6.61 -11.45
C LEU A 74 -13.22 7.30 -10.21
N LYS A 75 -13.60 8.57 -10.38
CA LYS A 75 -14.15 9.38 -9.31
C LYS A 75 -15.44 8.78 -8.79
N ASP A 76 -16.34 8.40 -9.68
CA ASP A 76 -17.60 7.73 -9.34
C ASP A 76 -17.38 6.43 -8.58
N TYR A 77 -16.43 5.59 -9.03
CA TYR A 77 -16.11 4.35 -8.35
C TYR A 77 -15.58 4.61 -6.94
N ILE A 78 -14.62 5.52 -6.79
CA ILE A 78 -14.02 5.85 -5.49
C ILE A 78 -15.09 6.41 -4.55
N GLU A 79 -15.91 7.35 -5.01
CA GLU A 79 -17.01 7.94 -4.24
C GLU A 79 -18.00 6.87 -3.76
N LYS A 80 -18.43 5.96 -4.63
CA LYS A 80 -19.51 5.01 -4.31
C LYS A 80 -19.04 3.77 -3.53
N ASN A 81 -17.82 3.31 -3.77
CA ASN A 81 -17.35 2.00 -3.27
C ASN A 81 -16.23 2.11 -2.25
N VAL A 82 -15.39 3.15 -2.33
CA VAL A 82 -14.18 3.24 -1.51
C VAL A 82 -14.39 4.18 -0.33
N VAL A 83 -14.97 5.36 -0.56
CA VAL A 83 -15.23 6.36 0.49
C VAL A 83 -16.05 5.78 1.65
N PRO A 84 -17.14 5.02 1.45
CA PRO A 84 -17.92 4.48 2.57
C PRO A 84 -17.08 3.55 3.47
N ILE A 85 -16.13 2.80 2.87
CA ILE A 85 -15.25 1.91 3.62
C ILE A 85 -14.20 2.73 4.38
N ILE A 86 -13.63 3.76 3.76
CA ILE A 86 -12.71 4.70 4.43
C ILE A 86 -13.38 5.33 5.64
N GLU A 87 -14.58 5.90 5.47
CA GLU A 87 -15.30 6.56 6.56
C GLU A 87 -15.64 5.59 7.70
N GLN A 88 -15.96 4.33 7.37
CA GLN A 88 -16.16 3.31 8.39
C GLN A 88 -14.87 3.02 9.16
N GLN A 89 -13.74 2.86 8.47
CA GLN A 89 -12.43 2.63 9.11
C GLN A 89 -12.02 3.82 10.00
N LEU A 90 -12.28 5.06 9.59
CA LEU A 90 -11.97 6.25 10.40
C LEU A 90 -12.87 6.39 11.65
N LYS A 91 -14.05 5.73 11.67
CA LYS A 91 -14.90 5.66 12.86
C LYS A 91 -14.44 4.58 13.83
N ASP A 92 -13.99 3.45 13.29
CA ASP A 92 -13.63 2.27 14.06
C ASP A 92 -12.19 2.32 14.60
N TYR A 93 -11.32 3.08 13.94
CA TYR A 93 -9.89 3.15 14.25
C TYR A 93 -9.40 4.58 14.36
N ASP A 94 -8.49 4.79 15.31
CA ASP A 94 -7.75 6.04 15.46
C ASP A 94 -6.64 6.11 14.39
N VAL A 95 -6.88 6.91 13.35
CA VAL A 95 -6.06 6.99 12.13
C VAL A 95 -5.71 8.45 11.85
N ASP A 96 -4.42 8.72 11.69
CA ASP A 96 -3.92 10.07 11.38
C ASP A 96 -3.76 10.32 9.88
N MET A 97 -3.45 9.26 9.12
CA MET A 97 -3.13 9.35 7.70
C MET A 97 -3.64 8.16 6.91
N ILE A 98 -3.89 8.41 5.63
CA ILE A 98 -4.21 7.38 4.64
C ILE A 98 -3.08 7.31 3.61
N GLU A 99 -2.54 6.12 3.40
CA GLU A 99 -1.54 5.83 2.38
C GLU A 99 -2.19 5.08 1.22
N VAL A 100 -1.96 5.56 0.01
CA VAL A 100 -2.42 4.95 -1.22
C VAL A 100 -1.20 4.36 -1.91
N VAL A 101 -1.15 3.04 -2.01
CA VAL A 101 -0.03 2.30 -2.59
C VAL A 101 -0.46 1.74 -3.95
N GLY A 102 0.20 2.19 -5.01
CA GLY A 102 -0.07 1.72 -6.36
C GLY A 102 0.81 0.54 -6.74
N HIS A 103 0.18 -0.51 -7.27
CA HIS A 103 0.84 -1.68 -7.82
C HIS A 103 0.74 -1.69 -9.36
N ALA A 104 1.78 -2.22 -9.98
CA ALA A 104 1.84 -2.55 -11.40
C ALA A 104 2.03 -4.06 -11.57
N ASP A 105 1.74 -4.60 -12.76
CA ASP A 105 1.98 -6.02 -13.04
C ASP A 105 3.48 -6.29 -13.34
N GLY A 106 3.79 -7.54 -13.71
CA GLY A 106 5.15 -7.95 -14.06
C GLY A 106 5.55 -7.60 -15.50
N THR A 107 4.63 -7.06 -16.31
CA THR A 107 4.91 -6.78 -17.72
C THR A 107 5.90 -5.62 -17.78
N SER A 108 7.07 -5.86 -18.38
CA SER A 108 8.03 -4.80 -18.63
C SER A 108 7.42 -3.74 -19.52
N LEU A 109 7.59 -2.47 -19.14
CA LEU A 109 7.34 -1.36 -20.05
C LEU A 109 8.33 -1.45 -21.22
N PRO A 110 7.98 -0.92 -22.42
CA PRO A 110 8.90 -0.91 -23.55
C PRO A 110 10.25 -0.32 -23.16
N LEU A 111 11.37 -0.94 -23.58
CA LEU A 111 12.72 -0.45 -23.30
C LEU A 111 12.98 0.98 -23.84
N SER A 112 12.16 1.43 -24.78
CA SER A 112 12.17 2.79 -25.33
C SER A 112 11.46 3.82 -24.45
N SER A 113 10.76 3.40 -23.39
CA SER A 113 10.10 4.30 -22.43
C SER A 113 11.17 4.98 -21.59
N ARG A 114 11.61 6.17 -22.01
CA ARG A 114 12.36 7.05 -21.13
C ARG A 114 11.38 7.65 -20.13
N GLY A 115 11.47 7.23 -18.88
CA GLY A 115 10.68 7.82 -17.81
C GLY A 115 11.02 9.30 -17.65
N ASN A 116 10.01 10.14 -17.41
CA ASN A 116 10.20 11.57 -17.15
C ASN A 116 9.81 11.98 -15.74
N LEU A 117 9.57 11.02 -14.82
CA LEU A 117 9.12 11.37 -13.48
C LEU A 117 10.17 12.16 -12.70
N ASP A 118 11.45 11.82 -12.78
CA ASP A 118 12.48 12.56 -12.03
C ASP A 118 12.58 14.04 -12.44
N SER A 119 12.44 14.33 -13.73
CA SER A 119 12.51 15.71 -14.25
C SER A 119 11.18 16.44 -14.16
N ASP A 120 10.06 15.73 -14.33
CA ASP A 120 8.77 16.36 -14.58
C ASP A 120 7.82 16.17 -13.41
N LEU A 121 7.89 15.07 -12.65
CA LEU A 121 6.95 14.81 -11.55
C LEU A 121 7.09 15.87 -10.47
N LEU A 122 8.29 16.13 -9.94
CA LEU A 122 8.47 17.17 -8.91
C LEU A 122 8.13 18.55 -9.45
N ASN A 123 8.46 18.88 -10.70
CA ASN A 123 8.09 20.16 -11.32
C ASN A 123 6.58 20.28 -11.58
N GLN A 124 5.91 19.15 -11.80
CA GLN A 124 4.47 19.08 -11.94
C GLN A 124 3.75 19.10 -10.59
N LEU A 125 4.34 18.50 -9.54
CA LEU A 125 3.90 18.39 -8.14
C LEU A 125 4.16 19.65 -7.30
N ALA A 126 5.29 20.33 -7.50
CA ALA A 126 5.75 21.47 -6.72
C ALA A 126 5.05 22.79 -7.10
N ARG A 127 4.22 22.79 -8.15
CA ARG A 127 3.36 23.94 -8.43
C ARG A 127 2.12 23.83 -7.55
N SER A 128 1.85 24.90 -6.80
CA SER A 128 0.59 25.21 -6.10
C SER A 128 -0.67 24.91 -6.93
N ASP A 129 -0.50 24.79 -8.25
CA ASP A 129 -1.48 24.39 -9.23
C ASP A 129 -2.09 23.00 -8.97
N LEU A 130 -1.43 22.01 -8.37
CA LEU A 130 -2.08 20.69 -8.18
C LEU A 130 -3.22 20.67 -7.18
N GLN A 131 -3.16 21.52 -6.17
CA GLN A 131 -4.27 21.66 -5.23
C GLN A 131 -5.46 22.35 -5.90
N THR A 132 -5.22 23.25 -6.86
CA THR A 132 -6.25 24.02 -7.56
C THR A 132 -6.68 23.40 -8.90
N LEU A 133 -5.87 22.51 -9.48
CA LEU A 133 -6.16 21.79 -10.72
C LEU A 133 -7.41 20.95 -10.51
N SER A 134 -8.33 21.06 -11.47
CA SER A 134 -9.45 20.14 -11.56
C SER A 134 -8.93 18.73 -11.84
N PHE A 135 -9.72 17.74 -11.44
CA PHE A 135 -9.42 16.34 -11.67
C PHE A 135 -9.08 16.04 -13.15
N ASP A 136 -9.87 16.58 -14.08
CA ASP A 136 -9.65 16.40 -15.52
C ASP A 136 -8.34 17.03 -16.01
N ALA A 137 -8.00 18.21 -15.49
CA ALA A 137 -6.77 18.89 -15.86
C ALA A 137 -5.53 18.16 -15.30
N MET A 138 -5.65 17.60 -14.09
CA MET A 138 -4.62 16.73 -13.53
C MET A 138 -4.48 15.44 -14.34
N VAL A 139 -5.58 14.78 -14.71
CA VAL A 139 -5.55 13.56 -15.52
C VAL A 139 -4.88 13.81 -16.87
N LYS A 140 -5.18 14.94 -17.51
CA LYS A 140 -4.50 15.35 -18.74
C LYS A 140 -2.99 15.52 -18.51
N LYS A 141 -2.61 16.18 -17.42
CA LYS A 141 -1.21 16.46 -17.05
C LYS A 141 -0.43 15.20 -16.66
N PHE A 142 -1.05 14.27 -15.94
CA PHE A 142 -0.47 12.96 -15.65
C PHE A 142 -0.50 12.00 -16.85
N GLY A 143 -1.37 12.24 -17.84
CA GLY A 143 -1.28 11.59 -19.15
C GLY A 143 -0.02 11.98 -19.95
N GLU A 144 0.61 13.11 -19.60
CA GLU A 144 1.91 13.53 -20.14
C GLU A 144 3.10 12.91 -19.36
N LEU A 145 2.85 12.28 -18.21
CA LEU A 145 3.87 11.51 -17.50
C LEU A 145 4.06 10.16 -18.18
N GLN A 146 5.30 9.88 -18.54
CA GLN A 146 5.72 8.60 -19.09
C GLN A 146 6.40 7.82 -17.97
N ALA A 147 5.78 6.72 -17.54
CA ALA A 147 6.42 5.76 -16.64
C ALA A 147 7.62 5.11 -17.36
N GLY A 148 8.81 5.18 -16.75
CA GLY A 148 9.99 4.45 -17.19
C GLY A 148 10.07 3.05 -16.57
N SER A 149 9.38 2.84 -15.45
CA SER A 149 9.35 1.59 -14.72
C SER A 149 7.95 1.24 -14.18
N ASN A 150 7.76 -0.01 -13.75
CA ASN A 150 6.54 -0.42 -13.04
C ASN A 150 6.40 0.28 -11.68
N THR A 151 7.51 0.71 -11.08
CA THR A 151 7.51 1.54 -9.88
C THR A 151 6.90 2.91 -10.20
N ASP A 152 7.32 3.54 -11.29
CA ASP A 152 6.79 4.83 -11.75
C ASP A 152 5.29 4.73 -12.05
N LEU A 153 4.88 3.66 -12.73
CA LEU A 153 3.48 3.42 -13.06
C LEU A 153 2.61 3.25 -11.81
N GLY A 154 3.10 2.51 -10.81
CA GLY A 154 2.46 2.39 -9.51
C GLY A 154 2.29 3.76 -8.82
N LEU A 155 3.35 4.59 -8.83
CA LEU A 155 3.30 5.91 -8.21
C LEU A 155 2.27 6.83 -8.86
N ILE A 156 2.22 6.90 -10.20
CA ILE A 156 1.25 7.75 -10.92
C ILE A 156 -0.18 7.32 -10.60
N ARG A 157 -0.47 6.01 -10.58
CA ARG A 157 -1.80 5.50 -10.21
C ARG A 157 -2.18 5.91 -8.79
N ALA A 158 -1.27 5.78 -7.84
CA ALA A 158 -1.50 6.21 -6.46
C ALA A 158 -1.78 7.72 -6.37
N LEU A 159 -1.03 8.56 -7.09
CA LEU A 159 -1.23 10.01 -7.12
C LEU A 159 -2.60 10.41 -7.65
N ILE A 160 -3.08 9.73 -8.70
CA ILE A 160 -4.42 9.99 -9.25
C ILE A 160 -5.48 9.72 -8.19
N VAL A 161 -5.39 8.60 -7.47
CA VAL A 161 -6.35 8.22 -6.42
C VAL A 161 -6.27 9.18 -5.22
N VAL A 162 -5.08 9.54 -4.76
CA VAL A 162 -4.90 10.55 -3.69
C VAL A 162 -5.62 11.84 -4.04
N LYS A 163 -5.42 12.34 -5.25
CA LYS A 163 -6.07 13.56 -5.70
C LYS A 163 -7.58 13.40 -5.86
N THR A 164 -8.07 12.24 -6.30
CA THR A 164 -9.52 11.97 -6.28
C THR A 164 -10.09 12.08 -4.86
N LEU A 165 -9.42 11.49 -3.86
CA LEU A 165 -9.85 11.55 -2.46
C LEU A 165 -9.80 12.97 -1.92
N GLU A 166 -8.77 13.75 -2.24
CA GLU A 166 -8.68 15.16 -1.88
C GLU A 166 -9.82 16.00 -2.49
N ASP A 167 -10.16 15.73 -3.75
CA ASP A 167 -11.25 16.42 -4.46
C ASP A 167 -12.61 16.07 -3.83
N LEU A 168 -12.87 14.79 -3.56
CA LEU A 168 -14.08 14.35 -2.88
C LEU A 168 -14.18 14.94 -1.46
N ARG A 169 -13.07 14.99 -0.71
CA ARG A 169 -13.03 15.65 0.61
C ARG A 169 -13.38 17.13 0.51
N ARG A 170 -12.79 17.85 -0.44
CA ARG A 170 -13.05 19.28 -0.67
C ARG A 170 -14.48 19.56 -1.14
N GLU A 171 -15.09 18.64 -1.87
CA GLU A 171 -16.49 18.70 -2.31
C GLU A 171 -17.49 18.30 -1.20
N GLY A 172 -17.02 17.89 -0.02
CA GLY A 172 -17.88 17.43 1.08
C GLY A 172 -18.49 16.05 0.84
N LYS A 173 -17.89 15.25 -0.06
CA LYS A 173 -18.31 13.89 -0.44
C LYS A 173 -17.50 12.78 0.22
N CYS A 174 -16.49 13.14 1.04
CA CYS A 174 -15.65 12.22 1.82
C CYS A 174 -15.41 12.89 3.17
N ASP A 175 -16.01 12.38 4.24
CA ASP A 175 -15.77 12.84 5.62
C ASP A 175 -14.47 12.24 6.17
N CYS A 176 -13.39 12.53 5.46
CA CYS A 176 -12.09 11.90 5.60
C CYS A 176 -11.15 12.85 6.37
N ASN A 177 -11.40 12.98 7.68
CA ASN A 177 -10.71 13.91 8.59
C ASN A 177 -9.32 13.41 9.01
N VAL A 178 -8.50 13.02 8.04
CA VAL A 178 -7.09 12.66 8.23
C VAL A 178 -6.18 13.84 7.95
N ALA A 179 -5.02 13.88 8.60
CA ALA A 179 -4.03 14.94 8.43
C ALA A 179 -3.48 14.99 7.01
N ALA A 180 -3.29 13.82 6.37
CA ALA A 180 -2.76 13.74 5.01
C ALA A 180 -3.17 12.45 4.28
N PHE A 181 -3.24 12.57 2.97
CA PHE A 181 -3.16 11.45 2.04
C PHE A 181 -1.73 11.36 1.47
N ARG A 182 -1.19 10.15 1.33
CA ARG A 182 0.16 9.93 0.77
C ARG A 182 0.12 8.92 -0.36
N ALA A 183 0.83 9.21 -1.44
CA ALA A 183 0.97 8.30 -2.57
C ALA A 183 2.31 7.56 -2.51
N TYR A 184 2.27 6.25 -2.69
CA TYR A 184 3.46 5.41 -2.77
C TYR A 184 3.37 4.44 -3.95
N SER A 185 4.53 4.01 -4.43
CA SER A 185 4.62 2.84 -5.30
C SER A 185 5.02 1.62 -4.49
N ALA A 186 4.46 0.46 -4.82
CA ALA A 186 4.75 -0.77 -4.12
C ALA A 186 6.17 -1.31 -4.37
N GLY A 187 6.75 -1.05 -5.55
CA GLY A 187 8.02 -1.66 -5.97
C GLY A 187 8.02 -3.19 -5.78
N GLN A 188 6.90 -3.85 -6.09
CA GLN A 188 6.56 -5.19 -5.59
C GLN A 188 7.56 -6.26 -6.07
N LEU A 189 8.31 -6.83 -5.11
CA LEU A 189 9.20 -7.99 -5.33
C LEU A 189 8.58 -9.33 -4.89
N TYR A 190 7.44 -9.26 -4.20
CA TYR A 190 6.69 -10.41 -3.70
C TYR A 190 5.53 -10.72 -4.65
N LEU A 191 5.45 -11.93 -5.18
CA LEU A 191 4.28 -12.37 -5.94
C LEU A 191 3.31 -13.11 -4.99
N PRO A 192 2.00 -12.83 -5.01
CA PRO A 192 1.04 -13.60 -4.23
C PRO A 192 1.19 -15.10 -4.54
N GLY A 193 1.55 -15.89 -3.52
CA GLY A 193 1.79 -17.34 -3.66
C GLY A 193 3.23 -17.76 -3.98
N ALA A 194 4.19 -16.82 -4.03
CA ALA A 194 5.62 -17.12 -4.15
C ALA A 194 6.37 -16.93 -2.82
N GLU A 195 7.48 -17.64 -2.64
CA GLU A 195 8.49 -17.48 -1.58
C GLU A 195 8.96 -16.00 -1.44
N PRO A 196 9.58 -15.59 -0.31
CA PRO A 196 9.71 -14.18 0.11
C PRO A 196 10.47 -13.25 -0.85
N LEU A 197 11.16 -13.80 -1.85
CA LEU A 197 11.62 -13.11 -3.05
C LEU A 197 11.11 -13.92 -4.24
N ALA A 198 10.52 -13.27 -5.25
CA ALA A 198 10.07 -13.94 -6.47
C ALA A 198 11.20 -14.80 -7.06
N ALA A 199 11.11 -16.13 -6.87
CA ALA A 199 12.17 -17.07 -7.24
C ALA A 199 12.38 -17.15 -8.76
N LEU A 200 11.41 -16.68 -9.55
CA LEU A 200 11.48 -16.57 -11.00
C LEU A 200 10.85 -15.24 -11.44
N PRO A 201 11.45 -14.51 -12.41
CA PRO A 201 10.85 -13.32 -12.98
C PRO A 201 9.60 -13.71 -13.77
N ASP A 202 8.43 -13.48 -13.18
CA ASP A 202 7.15 -13.61 -13.86
C ASP A 202 6.77 -12.27 -14.52
N GLN A 203 7.02 -12.20 -15.83
CA GLN A 203 6.74 -11.02 -16.65
C GLN A 203 5.32 -11.04 -17.24
N SER A 204 4.44 -11.94 -16.79
CA SER A 204 3.09 -12.00 -17.32
C SER A 204 2.26 -10.81 -16.85
N SER A 205 1.35 -10.37 -17.74
CA SER A 205 0.20 -9.57 -17.32
C SER A 205 -0.59 -10.37 -16.30
N ASN A 206 -0.84 -9.80 -15.13
CA ASN A 206 -1.69 -10.39 -14.11
C ASN A 206 -2.52 -9.29 -13.45
N GLU A 207 -3.82 -9.39 -13.62
CA GLU A 207 -4.77 -8.34 -13.25
C GLU A 207 -4.84 -8.21 -11.72
N SER A 208 -4.80 -9.32 -10.98
CA SER A 208 -4.73 -9.29 -9.51
C SER A 208 -3.49 -8.57 -8.95
N ARG A 209 -2.44 -8.40 -9.77
CA ARG A 209 -1.22 -7.66 -9.39
C ARG A 209 -1.33 -6.16 -9.67
N ARG A 210 -2.17 -5.75 -10.63
CA ARG A 210 -2.51 -4.35 -10.83
C ARG A 210 -3.58 -3.99 -9.80
N ARG A 211 -3.23 -3.25 -8.77
CA ARG A 211 -4.19 -2.83 -7.74
C ARG A 211 -3.74 -1.54 -7.09
N ILE A 212 -4.69 -0.90 -6.43
CA ILE A 212 -4.41 0.14 -5.46
C ILE A 212 -4.65 -0.47 -4.08
N GLU A 213 -3.77 -0.22 -3.12
CA GLU A 213 -3.98 -0.59 -1.73
C GLU A 213 -4.12 0.70 -0.91
N ILE A 214 -5.22 0.83 -0.18
CA ILE A 214 -5.40 1.92 0.77
C ILE A 214 -5.06 1.38 2.16
N ARG A 215 -4.08 2.00 2.80
CA ARG A 215 -3.63 1.69 4.16
C ARG A 215 -3.95 2.85 5.08
N PHE A 216 -4.21 2.51 6.33
CA PHE A 216 -4.53 3.44 7.39
C PHE A 216 -3.41 3.39 8.41
N THR A 217 -2.85 4.54 8.75
CA THR A 217 -1.67 4.60 9.62
C THR A 217 -1.80 5.71 10.64
N LYS A 218 -1.14 5.50 11.78
CA LYS A 218 -0.90 6.56 12.75
C LYS A 218 0.35 7.34 12.38
N TRP A 219 0.33 8.63 12.66
CA TRP A 219 1.48 9.48 12.56
C TRP A 219 2.45 9.13 13.68
N ASN A 220 3.54 8.45 13.34
CA ASN A 220 4.65 8.21 14.25
C ASN A 220 5.88 8.97 13.72
N PRO A 221 6.10 10.23 14.17
CA PRO A 221 7.21 11.06 13.70
C PRO A 221 8.57 10.53 14.11
#